data_AF-A0A953CWU3-F1
#
_entry.id   AF-A0A953CWU3-F1
#
_cell.length_a   1.000
_cell.length_b   1.000
_cell.length_c   1.000
_cell.angle_alpha   90.00
_cell.angle_beta   90.00
_cell.angle_gamma   90.00
#
_symmetry.space_group_name_H-M   'P 1'
#
loop_
_entity.id
_entity.type
_entity.pdbx_description
1 polymer ?
#
loop_
_entity_poly.entity_id
_entity_poly.type
_entity_poly.pdbx_seq_one_letter_code
_entity_poly.pdbx_strand_id
1 'polypeptide(L)'
;MARISYVTPDSVADPQIRRWLEEAIAAGRPGPENQAIRAHQPDVMRSFTLTREMLFDNGAGVLEHDLKELLRAYVAHTIECGY
;
A
#
# COMPACT_ATOMS: atom_id res chain seq x y z
N MET A 1 3.48 -16.07 3.69
CA MET A 1 2.56 -15.48 4.70
C MET A 1 3.36 -14.68 5.72
N ALA A 2 2.97 -13.44 5.98
CA ALA A 2 3.66 -12.60 6.96
C ALA A 2 3.59 -13.24 8.36
N ARG A 3 4.73 -13.25 9.08
CA ARG A 3 4.80 -13.68 10.49
C ARG A 3 4.27 -12.61 11.46
N ILE A 4 3.58 -11.59 10.94
CA ILE A 4 3.09 -10.40 11.65
C ILE A 4 1.56 -10.44 11.59
N SER A 5 0.90 -10.08 12.69
CA SER A 5 -0.56 -10.02 12.75
C SER A 5 -1.12 -8.89 11.88
N TYR A 6 -2.42 -8.94 11.58
CA TYR A 6 -3.12 -7.86 10.89
C TYR A 6 -3.84 -6.97 11.92
N VAL A 7 -3.66 -5.64 11.85
CA VAL A 7 -4.44 -4.71 12.68
C VAL A 7 -5.76 -4.33 12.02
N THR A 8 -6.77 -4.02 12.84
CA THR A 8 -8.04 -3.45 12.38
C THR A 8 -8.04 -1.93 12.57
N PRO A 9 -8.83 -1.17 11.79
CA PRO A 9 -8.92 0.29 11.93
C PRO A 9 -9.16 0.78 13.36
N ASP A 10 -10.02 0.09 14.11
CA ASP A 10 -10.36 0.44 15.50
C ASP A 10 -9.16 0.38 16.45
N SER A 11 -8.17 -0.47 16.15
CA SER A 11 -6.95 -0.61 16.94
C SER A 11 -5.86 0.42 16.60
N VAL A 12 -6.04 1.20 15.53
CA VAL A 12 -5.08 2.21 15.07
C VAL A 12 -5.42 3.57 15.70
N ALA A 13 -4.53 4.09 16.55
CA ALA A 13 -4.73 5.37 17.24
C ALA A 13 -4.47 6.59 16.33
N ASP A 14 -3.52 6.49 15.39
CA ASP A 14 -3.22 7.60 14.48
C ASP A 14 -4.35 7.76 13.44
N PRO A 15 -5.06 8.90 13.41
CA PRO A 15 -6.21 9.09 12.54
C PRO A 15 -5.87 9.05 11.05
N GLN A 16 -4.65 9.46 10.66
CA GLN A 16 -4.24 9.42 9.26
C GLN A 16 -4.03 7.96 8.81
N ILE A 17 -3.37 7.16 9.64
CA ILE A 17 -3.12 5.75 9.34
C ILE A 17 -4.42 4.96 9.32
N ARG A 18 -5.31 5.23 10.29
CA ARG A 18 -6.65 4.64 10.33
C ARG A 18 -7.40 4.89 9.03
N ARG A 19 -7.47 6.16 8.60
CA ARG A 19 -8.15 6.55 7.37
C ARG A 19 -7.62 5.79 6.15
N TRP A 20 -6.30 5.73 5.98
CA TRP A 20 -5.72 5.00 4.84
C TRP A 20 -6.00 3.49 4.88
N LEU A 21 -6.09 2.90 6.06
CA LEU A 21 -6.47 1.49 6.19
C LEU A 21 -7.94 1.28 5.84
N GLU A 22 -8.83 2.16 6.29
CA GLU A 22 -10.26 2.13 5.94
C GLU A 22 -10.48 2.30 4.43
N GLU A 23 -9.80 3.26 3.81
CA GLU A 23 -9.82 3.48 2.36
C GLU A 23 -9.32 2.25 1.59
N ALA A 24 -8.24 1.63 2.05
CA ALA A 24 -7.70 0.42 1.44
C ALA A 24 -8.68 -0.76 1.52
N ILE A 25 -9.33 -0.96 2.68
CA ILE A 25 -10.36 -1.99 2.88
C ILE A 25 -11.55 -1.72 1.94
N ALA A 26 -12.03 -0.48 1.86
CA ALA A 26 -13.17 -0.11 1.03
C ALA A 26 -12.87 -0.27 -0.47
N ALA A 27 -11.67 0.11 -0.91
CA ALA A 27 -11.26 0.05 -2.32
C ALA A 27 -10.69 -1.31 -2.74
N GLY A 28 -10.35 -2.18 -1.79
CA GLY A 28 -9.58 -3.41 -2.02
C GLY A 28 -8.13 -3.15 -2.49
N ARG A 29 -7.66 -1.89 -2.44
CA ARG A 29 -6.33 -1.50 -2.92
C ARG A 29 -5.83 -0.20 -2.24
N PRO A 30 -4.51 -0.06 -1.99
CA PRO A 30 -3.50 -1.13 -1.98
C PRO A 30 -3.93 -2.27 -1.06
N GLY A 31 -3.49 -3.50 -1.34
CA GLY A 31 -4.01 -4.72 -0.69
C GLY A 31 -4.28 -4.53 0.82
N PRO A 32 -5.52 -4.72 1.31
CA PRO A 32 -5.90 -4.42 2.69
C PRO A 32 -5.02 -5.13 3.71
N GLU A 33 -4.60 -6.36 3.42
CA GLU A 33 -3.77 -7.17 4.31
C GLU A 33 -2.36 -6.57 4.44
N ASN A 34 -1.78 -6.08 3.33
CA ASN A 34 -0.51 -5.35 3.37
C ASN A 34 -0.62 -4.04 4.15
N GLN A 35 -1.71 -3.29 3.95
CA GLN A 35 -1.93 -2.05 4.69
C GLN A 35 -2.14 -2.31 6.18
N ALA A 36 -2.82 -3.39 6.54
CA ALA A 36 -2.97 -3.84 7.92
C ALA A 36 -1.64 -4.28 8.55
N ILE A 37 -0.68 -4.81 7.78
CA ILE A 37 0.68 -5.05 8.29
C ILE A 37 1.45 -3.74 8.48
N ARG A 38 1.39 -2.82 7.50
CA ARG A 38 2.09 -1.54 7.58
C ARG A 38 1.58 -0.66 8.71
N ALA A 39 0.29 -0.73 9.03
CA ALA A 39 -0.33 0.06 10.09
C ALA A 39 0.21 -0.21 11.50
N HIS A 40 0.97 -1.31 11.72
CA HIS A 40 1.74 -1.51 12.95
C HIS A 40 2.81 -0.42 13.17
N GLN A 41 3.35 0.15 12.09
CA GLN A 41 4.37 1.20 12.17
C GLN A 41 3.93 2.39 11.28
N PRO A 42 3.45 3.49 11.89
CA PRO A 42 2.90 4.64 11.16
C PRO A 42 3.81 5.24 10.11
N ASP A 43 5.12 5.33 10.35
CA ASP A 43 6.07 5.93 9.41
C ASP A 43 6.27 5.06 8.17
N VAL A 44 6.24 3.73 8.33
CA VAL A 44 6.26 2.77 7.20
C VAL A 44 5.01 2.95 6.34
N MET A 45 3.84 3.06 6.97
CA MET A 45 2.58 3.31 6.27
C MET A 45 2.60 4.66 5.54
N ARG A 46 3.08 5.74 6.19
CA ARG A 46 3.24 7.08 5.56
C ARG A 46 4.19 7.03 4.38
N SER A 47 5.37 6.46 4.57
CA SER A 47 6.38 6.34 3.52
C SER A 47 5.83 5.62 2.30
N PHE A 48 5.09 4.52 2.49
CA PHE A 48 4.51 3.77 1.39
C PHE A 48 3.39 4.55 0.70
N THR A 49 2.38 4.98 1.45
CA THR A 49 1.16 5.59 0.88
C THR A 49 1.48 6.89 0.16
N LEU A 50 2.29 7.77 0.75
CA LEU A 50 2.68 9.03 0.12
C LEU A 50 3.55 8.81 -1.11
N THR A 51 4.50 7.86 -1.05
CA THR A 51 5.33 7.55 -2.23
C THR A 51 4.49 6.98 -3.36
N ARG A 52 3.51 6.13 -3.06
CA ARG A 52 2.59 5.61 -4.06
C ARG A 52 1.79 6.75 -4.70
N GLU A 53 1.21 7.64 -3.91
CA GLU A 53 0.46 8.79 -4.40
C GLU A 53 1.31 9.68 -5.32
N MET A 54 2.55 9.99 -4.90
CA MET A 54 3.48 10.82 -5.67
C MET A 54 3.96 10.18 -6.98
N LEU A 55 3.88 8.86 -7.13
CA LEU A 55 4.44 8.15 -8.29
C LEU A 55 3.38 7.53 -9.21
N PHE A 56 2.25 7.08 -8.67
CA PHE A 56 1.25 6.28 -9.40
C PHE A 56 -0.06 7.03 -9.65
N ASP A 57 -0.47 7.89 -8.72
CA ASP A 57 -1.78 8.50 -8.75
C ASP A 57 -1.74 9.90 -9.41
N ASN A 58 -2.91 10.45 -9.73
CA ASN A 58 -3.09 11.83 -10.22
C ASN A 58 -2.26 12.23 -11.46
N GLY A 59 -1.93 11.27 -12.34
CA GLY A 59 -1.15 11.55 -13.54
C GLY A 59 0.31 11.92 -13.26
N ALA A 60 0.87 11.51 -12.12
CA ALA A 60 2.26 11.80 -11.78
C ALA A 60 3.26 11.22 -12.81
N GLY A 61 4.37 11.90 -13.09
CA GLY A 61 5.43 11.40 -13.97
C GLY A 61 5.12 11.46 -15.48
N VAL A 62 5.99 10.82 -16.29
CA VAL A 62 5.94 10.87 -17.77
C VAL A 62 5.35 9.61 -18.42
N LEU A 63 5.05 8.59 -17.62
CA LEU A 63 4.54 7.31 -18.09
C LEU A 63 3.08 7.12 -17.68
N GLU A 64 2.32 6.48 -18.55
CA GLU A 64 0.93 6.08 -18.26
C GLU A 64 0.86 5.10 -17.08
N HIS A 65 -0.26 5.13 -16.36
CA HIS A 65 -0.47 4.32 -15.16
C HIS A 65 -0.29 2.82 -15.44
N ASP A 66 -0.85 2.32 -16.54
CA ASP A 66 -0.79 0.92 -16.93
C ASP A 66 0.66 0.43 -17.14
N LEU A 67 1.52 1.27 -17.71
CA LEU A 67 2.93 0.94 -17.90
C LEU A 67 3.68 0.86 -16.56
N LYS A 68 3.34 1.72 -15.60
CA LYS A 68 3.92 1.64 -14.24
C LYS A 68 3.50 0.37 -13.52
N GLU A 69 2.24 -0.02 -13.62
CA GLU A 69 1.75 -1.27 -13.04
C GLU A 69 2.38 -2.50 -13.69
N LEU A 70 2.56 -2.49 -15.03
CA LEU A 70 3.28 -3.55 -15.73
C LEU A 70 4.73 -3.68 -15.25
N LEU A 71 5.44 -2.56 -15.10
CA LEU A 71 6.80 -2.54 -14.56
C LEU A 71 6.84 -3.07 -13.12
N ARG A 72 5.89 -2.66 -12.27
CA ARG A 72 5.77 -3.13 -10.88
C ARG A 72 5.53 -4.64 -10.82
N ALA A 73 4.67 -5.17 -11.68
CA ALA A 73 4.39 -6.60 -11.78
C ALA A 73 5.60 -7.39 -12.28
N TYR A 74 6.32 -6.87 -13.29
CA TYR A 74 7.54 -7.50 -13.79
C TYR A 74 8.63 -7.55 -12.71
N VAL A 75 8.87 -6.44 -12.00
CA VAL A 75 9.81 -6.43 -10.87
C VAL A 75 9.41 -7.45 -9.81
N ALA A 76 8.15 -7.48 -9.40
CA ALA A 76 7.64 -8.46 -8.44
C ALA A 76 7.88 -9.90 -8.89
N HIS A 77 7.67 -10.20 -10.19
CA HIS A 77 7.96 -11.50 -10.77
C HIS A 77 9.45 -11.84 -10.72
N THR A 78 10.33 -10.90 -11.07
CA THR A 78 11.80 -11.12 -11.09
C THR A 78 12.40 -11.37 -9.71
N ILE A 79 11.74 -10.91 -8.64
CA ILE A 79 12.18 -11.15 -7.26
C ILE A 79 11.37 -12.24 -6.56
N GLU A 80 10.56 -13.01 -7.31
CA GLU A 80 9.73 -14.10 -6.80
C GLU A 80 8.79 -13.66 -5.65
N CYS A 81 8.25 -12.45 -5.75
CA CYS A 81 7.30 -11.92 -4.77
C CYS A 81 5.94 -12.63 -4.93
N GLY A 82 5.64 -13.56 -4.01
CA GLY A 82 4.41 -14.37 -4.02
C GLY A 82 3.24 -13.82 -3.19
N TYR A 83 3.21 -12.50 -2.94
CA TYR A 83 2.03 -11.83 -2.38
C TYR A 83 1.06 -11.50 -3.52
#